data_AF-A0A3D4B3K6-F1
#
_entry.id   AF-A0A3D4B3K6-F1
#
_cell.length_a   1.000
_cell.length_b   1.000
_cell.length_c   1.000
_cell.angle_alpha   90.00
_cell.angle_beta   90.00
_cell.angle_gamma   90.00
#
_symmetry.space_group_name_H-M   'P 1'
#
loop_
_entity.id
_entity.type
_entity.pdbx_description
1 polymer ?
#
loop_
_entity_poly.entity_id
_entity_poly.type
_entity_poly.pdbx_seq_one_letter_code
_entity_poly.pdbx_strand_id
1 'polypeptide(L)'
;GGYHGSHDSVEISVAPDLQKAGPSDRPNAVPTAGGMPPNATENIVILPDNNEEVVERIIAEHKQDLACVLLDPKAGILPQRPEFVRAVREITEKNNILMMLDEIVGFRAARGGIQSQYNIRPDLTTFGKIIGGGFPIGAFGGRKDLMALLDPTNKGARLFQSGTFSAHPVAMAAGMALLGELNESAFEHLAFLSDR
;
A
#
# COMPACT_ATOMS: atom_id res chain seq x y z
N GLY A 1 -0.52 12.86 -0.53
CA GLY A 1 -1.70 12.66 0.31
C GLY A 1 -1.53 11.41 1.15
N GLY A 2 -1.28 10.26 0.53
CA GLY A 2 -0.87 9.03 1.23
C GLY A 2 0.57 9.11 1.72
N TYR A 3 0.88 8.40 2.81
CA TYR A 3 2.23 8.21 3.34
C TYR A 3 2.58 6.72 3.33
N HIS A 4 3.64 6.36 2.61
CA HIS A 4 4.04 4.97 2.37
C HIS A 4 5.44 4.64 2.96
N GLY A 5 5.91 5.46 3.90
CA GLY A 5 7.28 5.40 4.41
C GLY A 5 8.17 6.45 3.78
N SER A 6 9.49 6.31 4.00
CA SER A 6 10.51 7.29 3.64
C SER A 6 11.46 6.80 2.53
N HIS A 7 10.99 5.89 1.68
CA HIS A 7 11.75 5.48 0.50
C HIS A 7 11.44 6.48 -0.61
N ASP A 8 12.46 7.01 -1.30
CA ASP A 8 12.35 8.11 -2.26
C ASP A 8 11.20 7.92 -3.26
N SER A 9 11.04 6.71 -3.80
CA SER A 9 10.01 6.40 -4.79
C SER A 9 8.57 6.45 -4.27
N VAL A 10 8.33 6.41 -2.96
CA VAL A 10 6.97 6.37 -2.38
C VAL A 10 6.71 7.51 -1.39
N GLU A 11 7.72 8.35 -1.13
CA GLU A 11 7.61 9.57 -0.32
C GLU A 11 7.24 10.80 -1.18
N ILE A 12 7.12 10.69 -2.50
CA ILE A 12 6.71 11.81 -3.37
C ILE A 12 5.27 12.24 -3.09
N SER A 13 5.04 13.57 -3.06
CA SER A 13 3.73 14.19 -2.88
C SER A 13 2.97 13.75 -1.62
N VAL A 14 3.65 13.43 -0.51
CA VAL A 14 2.99 13.09 0.77
C VAL A 14 2.22 14.29 1.28
N ALA A 15 2.89 15.44 1.43
CA ALA A 15 2.31 16.72 1.80
C ALA A 15 2.85 17.84 0.88
N PRO A 16 2.44 17.86 -0.41
CA PRO A 16 3.03 18.74 -1.39
C PRO A 16 2.61 20.19 -1.16
N ASP A 17 3.46 21.14 -1.57
CA ASP A 17 3.05 22.53 -1.75
C ASP A 17 1.93 22.58 -2.79
N LEU A 18 0.73 23.03 -2.40
CA LEU A 18 -0.45 23.05 -3.25
C LEU A 18 -0.28 23.95 -4.47
N GLN A 19 0.61 24.94 -4.43
CA GLN A 19 0.92 25.77 -5.60
C GLN A 19 1.71 24.99 -6.66
N LYS A 20 2.42 23.93 -6.25
CA LYS A 20 3.23 23.06 -7.12
C LYS A 20 2.53 21.76 -7.49
N ALA A 21 1.55 21.34 -6.68
CA ALA A 21 0.82 20.09 -6.85
C ALA A 21 -0.02 20.00 -8.14
N GLY A 22 -0.21 21.11 -8.85
CA GLY A 22 -1.05 21.14 -10.05
C GLY A 22 -2.54 21.04 -9.72
N PRO A 23 -3.41 21.08 -10.74
CA PRO A 23 -4.84 20.93 -10.55
C PRO A 23 -5.20 19.48 -10.19
N SER A 24 -6.35 19.27 -9.55
CA SER A 24 -6.80 17.94 -9.10
C SER A 24 -7.08 16.96 -10.26
N ASP A 25 -7.38 17.47 -11.45
CA ASP A 25 -7.53 16.65 -12.66
C ASP A 25 -6.19 16.30 -13.32
N ARG A 26 -5.10 16.99 -13.00
CA ARG A 26 -3.77 16.70 -13.54
C ARG A 26 -2.68 16.97 -12.49
N PRO A 27 -2.61 16.14 -11.43
CA PRO A 27 -1.66 16.36 -10.34
C PRO A 27 -0.21 16.23 -10.82
N ASN A 28 0.65 17.10 -10.30
CA ASN A 28 2.10 17.00 -10.48
C ASN A 28 2.71 16.15 -9.36
N ALA A 29 3.75 15.39 -9.71
CA ALA A 29 4.65 14.80 -8.72
C ALA A 29 5.54 15.90 -8.11
N VAL A 30 5.54 16.01 -6.78
CA VAL A 30 6.27 17.03 -6.03
C VAL A 30 7.18 16.35 -5.02
N PRO A 31 8.50 16.61 -5.05
CA PRO A 31 9.43 16.09 -4.04
C PRO A 31 9.00 16.52 -2.63
N THR A 32 9.00 15.58 -1.68
CA THR A 32 8.59 15.85 -0.30
C THR A 32 9.75 16.38 0.55
N ALA A 33 10.95 15.85 0.36
CA ALA A 33 12.12 16.21 1.15
C ALA A 33 13.13 17.06 0.35
N GLY A 34 13.83 17.95 1.05
CA GLY A 34 15.00 18.63 0.50
C GLY A 34 16.15 17.64 0.30
N GLY A 35 16.85 17.73 -0.83
CA GLY A 35 17.99 16.86 -1.14
C GLY A 35 17.65 15.58 -1.89
N MET A 36 16.38 15.35 -2.23
CA MET A 36 16.01 14.25 -3.13
C MET A 36 16.68 14.42 -4.50
N PRO A 37 17.02 13.31 -5.19
CA PRO A 37 17.58 13.35 -6.53
C PRO A 37 16.73 14.20 -7.49
N PRO A 38 17.34 14.94 -8.44
CA PRO A 38 16.58 15.77 -9.39
C PRO A 38 15.53 15.01 -10.20
N ASN A 39 15.72 13.71 -10.39
CA ASN A 39 14.82 12.81 -11.12
C ASN A 39 13.92 11.96 -10.22
N ALA A 40 13.81 12.29 -8.92
CA ALA A 40 13.02 11.49 -7.97
C ALA A 40 11.54 11.36 -8.35
N THR A 41 11.00 12.31 -9.13
CA THR A 41 9.61 12.32 -9.58
C THR A 41 9.40 11.71 -10.97
N GLU A 42 10.45 11.41 -11.72
CA GLU A 42 10.37 11.03 -13.15
C GLU A 42 9.51 9.77 -13.38
N ASN A 43 9.59 8.81 -12.46
CA ASN A 43 8.89 7.53 -12.54
C ASN A 43 7.62 7.47 -11.68
N ILE A 44 7.12 8.63 -11.22
CA ILE A 44 6.00 8.71 -10.29
C ILE A 44 4.84 9.48 -10.91
N VAL A 45 3.69 8.82 -11.00
CA VAL A 45 2.42 9.41 -11.42
C VAL A 45 1.54 9.57 -10.19
N ILE A 46 1.07 10.79 -9.93
CA ILE A 46 0.18 11.08 -8.80
C ILE A 46 -1.27 10.97 -9.25
N LEU A 47 -2.00 10.08 -8.58
CA LEU A 47 -3.43 9.91 -8.78
C LEU A 47 -4.20 10.77 -7.76
N PRO A 48 -5.26 11.48 -8.17
CA PRO A 48 -6.10 12.18 -7.22
C PRO A 48 -6.93 11.21 -6.40
N ASP A 49 -7.28 11.66 -5.20
CA ASP A 49 -8.15 10.90 -4.32
C ASP A 49 -9.64 11.12 -4.69
N ASN A 50 -10.47 10.09 -4.46
CA ASN A 50 -11.92 10.15 -4.62
C ASN A 50 -12.44 10.67 -5.98
N ASN A 51 -11.69 10.44 -7.08
CA ASN A 51 -12.12 10.79 -8.43
C ASN A 51 -11.79 9.67 -9.44
N GLU A 52 -12.71 8.70 -9.55
CA GLU A 52 -12.57 7.50 -10.37
C GLU A 52 -12.35 7.82 -11.85
N GLU A 53 -13.05 8.82 -12.39
CA GLU A 53 -12.95 9.21 -13.81
C GLU A 53 -11.55 9.75 -14.15
N VAL A 54 -11.00 10.60 -13.29
CA VAL A 54 -9.64 11.13 -13.49
C VAL A 54 -8.60 10.03 -13.29
N VAL A 55 -8.79 9.15 -12.30
CA VAL A 55 -7.89 8.00 -12.11
C VAL A 55 -7.87 7.11 -13.33
N GLU A 56 -9.03 6.74 -13.89
CA GLU A 56 -9.12 5.91 -15.10
C GLU A 56 -8.41 6.59 -16.28
N ARG A 57 -8.64 7.89 -16.47
CA ARG A 57 -7.99 8.65 -17.54
C ARG A 57 -6.47 8.68 -17.40
N ILE A 58 -5.94 9.05 -16.23
CA ILE A 58 -4.49 9.12 -16.00
C ILE A 58 -3.86 7.74 -16.17
N ILE A 59 -4.49 6.69 -15.63
CA ILE A 59 -4.00 5.32 -15.81
C ILE A 59 -3.98 4.94 -17.30
N ALA A 60 -5.03 5.26 -18.06
CA ALA A 60 -5.09 4.96 -19.49
C ALA A 60 -4.02 5.70 -20.30
N GLU A 61 -3.72 6.96 -19.94
CA GLU A 61 -2.67 7.78 -20.55
C GLU A 61 -1.26 7.18 -20.33
N HIS A 62 -1.02 6.56 -19.16
CA HIS A 62 0.28 6.02 -18.76
C HIS A 62 0.36 4.48 -18.78
N LYS A 63 -0.64 3.79 -19.33
CA LYS A 63 -0.80 2.34 -19.19
C LYS A 63 0.39 1.49 -19.66
N GLN A 64 1.19 2.00 -20.59
CA GLN A 64 2.34 1.28 -21.13
C GLN A 64 3.56 1.34 -20.20
N ASP A 65 3.60 2.34 -19.31
CA ASP A 65 4.75 2.64 -18.46
C ASP A 65 4.46 2.36 -16.97
N LEU A 66 3.18 2.28 -16.58
CA LEU A 66 2.78 2.00 -15.19
C LEU A 66 2.94 0.52 -14.83
N ALA A 67 3.91 0.24 -13.95
CA ALA A 67 4.08 -1.08 -13.36
C ALA A 67 3.00 -1.41 -12.31
N CYS A 68 2.65 -0.43 -11.46
CA CYS A 68 1.67 -0.62 -10.40
C CYS A 68 1.00 0.67 -9.96
N VAL A 69 -0.15 0.54 -9.29
CA VAL A 69 -0.78 1.56 -8.46
C VAL A 69 -0.58 1.17 -7.00
N LEU A 70 0.07 2.04 -6.23
CA LEU A 70 0.18 1.93 -4.77
C LEU A 70 -0.93 2.76 -4.12
N LEU A 71 -1.73 2.13 -3.24
CA LEU A 71 -2.87 2.78 -2.59
C LEU A 71 -2.91 2.45 -1.10
N ASP A 72 -3.01 3.47 -0.25
CA ASP A 72 -3.34 3.32 1.17
C ASP A 72 -4.86 3.49 1.34
N PRO A 73 -5.61 2.42 1.67
CA PRO A 73 -7.07 2.48 1.83
C PRO A 73 -7.48 3.22 3.11
N LYS A 74 -6.51 3.68 3.91
CA LYS A 74 -6.70 4.52 5.08
C LYS A 74 -5.81 5.77 5.06
N ALA A 75 -5.50 6.33 3.88
CA ALA A 75 -4.66 7.52 3.65
C ALA A 75 -4.31 8.32 4.93
N GLY A 76 -3.28 7.84 5.64
CA GLY A 76 -3.00 8.28 7.02
C GLY A 76 -4.00 7.72 8.06
N ILE A 77 -5.03 8.50 8.39
CA ILE A 77 -6.11 8.10 9.33
C ILE A 77 -7.50 8.18 8.73
N LEU A 78 -7.65 8.76 7.53
CA LEU A 78 -8.95 8.95 6.89
C LEU A 78 -9.28 7.71 6.07
N PRO A 79 -10.43 7.04 6.32
CA PRO A 79 -10.82 5.88 5.55
C PRO A 79 -11.15 6.30 4.10
N GLN A 80 -10.62 5.56 3.14
CA GLN A 80 -11.03 5.71 1.75
C GLN A 80 -12.41 5.10 1.51
N ARG A 81 -13.18 5.68 0.58
CA ARG A 81 -14.49 5.13 0.20
C ARG A 81 -14.30 3.72 -0.36
N PRO A 82 -15.04 2.70 0.14
CA PRO A 82 -14.97 1.35 -0.41
C PRO A 82 -15.24 1.29 -1.92
N GLU A 83 -16.14 2.14 -2.43
CA GLU A 83 -16.45 2.24 -3.86
C GLU A 83 -15.25 2.73 -4.67
N PHE A 84 -14.53 3.74 -4.17
CA PHE A 84 -13.34 4.28 -4.83
C PHE A 84 -12.24 3.23 -4.91
N VAL A 85 -11.93 2.56 -3.79
CA VAL A 85 -10.88 1.53 -3.75
C VAL A 85 -11.23 0.36 -4.68
N ARG A 86 -12.50 -0.06 -4.73
CA ARG A 86 -12.99 -1.08 -5.67
C ARG A 86 -12.85 -0.62 -7.12
N ALA A 87 -13.23 0.61 -7.44
CA ALA A 87 -13.07 1.16 -8.78
C ALA A 87 -11.60 1.20 -9.21
N VAL A 88 -10.67 1.60 -8.34
CA VAL A 88 -9.22 1.56 -8.62
C VAL A 88 -8.75 0.13 -8.91
N ARG A 89 -9.25 -0.87 -8.16
CA ARG A 89 -8.95 -2.29 -8.46
C ARG A 89 -9.46 -2.70 -9.84
N GLU A 90 -10.70 -2.37 -10.18
CA GLU A 90 -11.28 -2.70 -11.50
C GLU A 90 -10.51 -2.02 -12.64
N ILE A 91 -10.17 -0.74 -12.48
CA ILE A 91 -9.39 0.04 -13.45
C ILE A 91 -8.01 -0.58 -13.66
N THR A 92 -7.32 -0.96 -12.58
CA THR A 92 -5.99 -1.58 -12.67
C THR A 92 -6.04 -2.96 -13.34
N GLU A 93 -7.04 -3.80 -13.03
CA GLU A 93 -7.23 -5.10 -13.70
C GLU A 93 -7.50 -4.94 -15.20
N LYS A 94 -8.42 -4.04 -15.57
CA LYS A 94 -8.77 -3.74 -16.96
C LYS A 94 -7.56 -3.29 -17.80
N ASN A 95 -6.61 -2.61 -17.17
CA ASN A 95 -5.41 -2.08 -17.82
C ASN A 95 -4.16 -2.97 -17.65
N ASN A 96 -4.30 -4.15 -17.01
CA ASN A 96 -3.17 -5.05 -16.71
C ASN A 96 -2.05 -4.35 -15.90
N ILE A 97 -2.44 -3.55 -14.92
CA ILE A 97 -1.56 -2.85 -13.98
C ILE A 97 -1.69 -3.51 -12.62
N LEU A 98 -0.56 -3.71 -11.94
CA LEU A 98 -0.60 -4.30 -10.60
C LEU A 98 -1.19 -3.32 -9.59
N MET A 99 -1.99 -3.81 -8.66
CA MET A 99 -2.41 -3.03 -7.49
C MET A 99 -1.62 -3.50 -6.26
N MET A 100 -0.90 -2.57 -5.65
CA MET A 100 -0.29 -2.76 -4.33
C MET A 100 -1.12 -2.01 -3.30
N LEU A 101 -1.61 -2.72 -2.29
CA LEU A 101 -2.36 -2.14 -1.19
C LEU A 101 -1.44 -1.94 0.02
N ASP A 102 -1.34 -0.72 0.52
CA ASP A 102 -0.61 -0.42 1.75
C ASP A 102 -1.52 -0.63 2.96
N GLU A 103 -1.39 -1.80 3.61
CA GLU A 103 -2.15 -2.12 4.81
C GLU A 103 -1.30 -2.00 6.09
N ILE A 104 -0.18 -1.26 6.06
CA ILE A 104 0.67 -1.08 7.25
C ILE A 104 -0.15 -0.52 8.43
N VAL A 105 -1.07 0.42 8.16
CA VAL A 105 -2.08 0.86 9.14
C VAL A 105 -3.38 0.08 8.99
N GLY A 106 -3.84 -0.11 7.76
CA GLY A 106 -5.16 -0.68 7.42
C GLY A 106 -5.42 -2.08 7.96
N PHE A 107 -4.38 -2.92 8.06
CA PHE A 107 -4.54 -4.35 8.38
C PHE A 107 -5.26 -4.62 9.70
N ARG A 108 -5.21 -3.68 10.65
CA ARG A 108 -5.89 -3.79 11.95
C ARG A 108 -7.42 -3.64 11.88
N ALA A 109 -8.00 -3.29 10.74
CA ALA A 109 -9.43 -2.99 10.63
C ALA A 109 -10.30 -4.24 10.69
N ALA A 110 -9.77 -5.39 10.28
CA ALA A 110 -10.43 -6.69 10.34
C ALA A 110 -9.40 -7.81 10.34
N ARG A 111 -9.82 -9.03 10.65
CA ARG A 111 -8.95 -10.22 10.60
C ARG A 111 -8.28 -10.42 9.23
N GLY A 112 -8.97 -10.06 8.15
CA GLY A 112 -8.44 -10.09 6.77
C GLY A 112 -7.98 -8.74 6.24
N GLY A 113 -7.80 -7.72 7.10
CA GLY A 113 -7.48 -6.35 6.68
C GLY A 113 -8.64 -5.63 5.99
N ILE A 114 -8.40 -4.37 5.59
CA ILE A 114 -9.37 -3.56 4.84
C ILE A 114 -9.69 -4.22 3.49
N GLN A 115 -8.73 -4.89 2.86
CA GLN A 115 -9.01 -5.62 1.62
C GLN A 115 -10.16 -6.62 1.76
N SER A 116 -10.28 -7.30 2.91
CA SER A 116 -11.40 -8.21 3.18
C SER A 116 -12.73 -7.48 3.40
N GLN A 117 -12.70 -6.34 4.10
CA GLN A 117 -13.90 -5.52 4.32
C GLN A 117 -14.42 -4.92 3.02
N TYR A 118 -13.52 -4.52 2.12
CA TYR A 118 -13.86 -3.91 0.84
C TYR A 118 -14.05 -4.95 -0.27
N ASN A 119 -13.88 -6.23 0.05
CA ASN A 119 -13.99 -7.36 -0.86
C ASN A 119 -13.14 -7.18 -2.14
N ILE A 120 -11.89 -6.73 -1.97
CA ILE A 120 -10.91 -6.60 -3.03
C ILE A 120 -9.75 -7.56 -2.81
N ARG A 121 -9.10 -7.93 -3.92
CA ARG A 121 -7.86 -8.72 -3.89
C ARG A 121 -6.76 -7.96 -4.64
N PRO A 122 -5.85 -7.27 -3.93
CA PRO A 122 -4.71 -6.64 -4.57
C PRO A 122 -3.71 -7.69 -5.08
N ASP A 123 -2.83 -7.28 -5.98
CA ASP A 123 -1.76 -8.13 -6.49
C ASP A 123 -0.66 -8.34 -5.43
N LEU A 124 -0.40 -7.28 -4.65
CA LEU A 124 0.51 -7.26 -3.50
C LEU A 124 -0.11 -6.45 -2.36
N THR A 125 0.23 -6.79 -1.12
CA THR A 125 -0.09 -6.02 0.08
C THR A 125 1.16 -5.82 0.91
N THR A 126 1.37 -4.62 1.45
CA THR A 126 2.38 -4.36 2.47
C THR A 126 1.76 -4.34 3.87
N PHE A 127 2.53 -4.83 4.83
CA PHE A 127 2.14 -4.96 6.23
C PHE A 127 3.27 -4.47 7.14
N GLY A 128 2.89 -4.04 8.33
CA GLY A 128 3.83 -3.62 9.36
C GLY A 128 3.09 -3.39 10.67
N LYS A 129 3.65 -2.57 11.54
CA LYS A 129 3.03 -2.16 12.81
C LYS A 129 2.55 -3.37 13.64
N ILE A 130 1.25 -3.67 13.63
CA ILE A 130 0.65 -4.68 14.52
C ILE A 130 1.18 -6.09 14.25
N ILE A 131 1.66 -6.40 13.04
CA ILE A 131 2.11 -7.77 12.74
C ILE A 131 3.38 -8.18 13.51
N GLY A 132 4.03 -7.23 14.21
CA GLY A 132 5.27 -7.47 14.95
C GLY A 132 5.10 -7.50 16.46
N GLY A 133 3.88 -7.37 16.98
CA GLY A 133 3.64 -7.41 18.43
C GLY A 133 4.40 -6.33 19.22
N GLY A 134 4.66 -5.17 18.60
CA GLY A 134 5.44 -4.08 19.20
C GLY A 134 6.92 -4.06 18.83
N PHE A 135 7.42 -5.04 18.09
CA PHE A 135 8.80 -5.06 17.59
C PHE A 135 8.90 -4.55 16.13
N PRO A 136 10.08 -4.05 15.71
CA PRO A 136 10.31 -3.66 14.32
C PRO A 136 10.01 -4.79 13.35
N ILE A 137 9.16 -4.49 12.37
CA ILE A 137 8.70 -5.46 11.38
C ILE A 137 8.23 -4.74 10.11
N GLY A 138 8.45 -5.38 8.98
CA GLY A 138 7.75 -5.10 7.73
C GLY A 138 7.57 -6.42 7.00
N ALA A 139 6.46 -6.55 6.28
CA ALA A 139 6.22 -7.70 5.42
C ALA A 139 5.49 -7.24 4.16
N PHE A 140 5.60 -8.02 3.10
CA PHE A 140 4.75 -7.89 1.93
C PHE A 140 4.44 -9.29 1.39
N GLY A 141 3.31 -9.42 0.72
CA GLY A 141 2.86 -10.69 0.16
C GLY A 141 1.77 -10.48 -0.87
N GLY A 142 1.42 -11.50 -1.63
CA GLY A 142 0.39 -11.40 -2.65
C GLY A 142 0.42 -12.56 -3.61
N ARG A 143 0.19 -12.29 -4.90
CA ARG A 143 0.11 -13.33 -5.93
C ARG A 143 1.39 -14.16 -6.00
N LYS A 144 1.20 -15.47 -6.18
CA LYS A 144 2.28 -16.47 -6.20
C LYS A 144 3.30 -16.22 -7.31
N ASP A 145 2.85 -15.80 -8.49
CA ASP A 145 3.72 -15.52 -9.64
C ASP A 145 4.64 -14.31 -9.39
N LEU A 146 4.16 -13.29 -8.66
CA LEU A 146 4.99 -12.17 -8.22
C LEU A 146 5.97 -12.57 -7.13
N MET A 147 5.51 -13.30 -6.11
CA MET A 147 6.39 -13.76 -5.02
C MET A 147 7.47 -14.74 -5.52
N ALA A 148 7.20 -15.50 -6.59
CA ALA A 148 8.19 -16.38 -7.22
C ALA A 148 9.38 -15.63 -7.83
N LEU A 149 9.29 -14.31 -8.05
CA LEU A 149 10.42 -13.50 -8.53
C LEU A 149 11.53 -13.34 -7.47
N LEU A 150 11.20 -13.58 -6.20
CA LEU A 150 12.11 -13.53 -5.05
C LEU A 150 12.65 -14.90 -4.65
N ASP A 151 12.06 -16.00 -5.16
CA ASP A 151 12.38 -17.36 -4.76
C ASP A 151 13.77 -17.78 -5.29
N PRO A 152 14.81 -17.86 -4.44
CA PRO A 152 16.17 -18.16 -4.89
C PRO A 152 16.34 -19.62 -5.36
N THR A 153 15.36 -20.49 -5.08
CA THR A 153 15.35 -21.89 -5.55
C THR A 153 14.81 -22.03 -6.97
N ASN A 154 14.15 -20.99 -7.48
CA ASN A 154 13.60 -20.95 -8.81
C ASN A 154 14.61 -20.33 -9.80
N LYS A 155 14.79 -20.98 -10.97
CA LYS A 155 15.61 -20.44 -12.07
C LYS A 155 15.10 -19.09 -12.62
N GLY A 156 13.85 -18.74 -12.33
CA GLY A 156 13.21 -17.49 -12.73
C GLY A 156 13.32 -16.36 -11.71
N ALA A 157 14.10 -16.50 -10.63
CA ALA A 157 14.34 -15.41 -9.69
C ALA A 157 14.94 -14.19 -10.40
N ARG A 158 14.37 -13.01 -10.14
CA ARG A 158 14.81 -11.74 -10.74
C ARG A 158 15.10 -10.66 -9.70
N LEU A 159 14.64 -10.85 -8.46
CA LEU A 159 14.75 -9.89 -7.39
C LEU A 159 15.52 -10.51 -6.23
N PHE A 160 16.44 -9.73 -5.66
CA PHE A 160 17.17 -10.10 -4.47
C PHE A 160 16.62 -9.33 -3.28
N GLN A 161 16.30 -10.05 -2.20
CA GLN A 161 15.90 -9.47 -0.93
C GLN A 161 16.76 -10.06 0.18
N SER A 162 17.28 -9.19 1.04
CA SER A 162 18.09 -9.57 2.19
C SER A 162 17.91 -8.54 3.30
N GLY A 163 18.23 -8.95 4.52
CA GLY A 163 18.30 -8.06 5.67
C GLY A 163 18.61 -8.86 6.92
N THR A 164 19.63 -8.43 7.68
CA THR A 164 20.16 -9.15 8.85
C THR A 164 19.08 -9.52 9.88
N PHE A 165 18.10 -8.64 10.08
CA PHE A 165 17.01 -8.83 11.04
C PHE A 165 15.69 -9.25 10.37
N SER A 166 15.70 -9.59 9.08
CA SER A 166 14.52 -10.13 8.40
C SER A 166 14.10 -11.42 9.09
N ALA A 167 12.81 -11.54 9.40
CA ALA A 167 12.24 -12.68 10.14
C ALA A 167 12.92 -12.95 11.51
N HIS A 168 13.38 -11.91 12.21
CA HIS A 168 13.99 -12.05 13.52
C HIS A 168 13.04 -12.78 14.51
N PRO A 169 13.49 -13.85 15.20
CA PRO A 169 12.61 -14.73 15.98
C PRO A 169 11.78 -14.02 17.06
N VAL A 170 12.30 -12.97 17.69
CA VAL A 170 11.54 -12.21 18.71
C VAL A 170 10.35 -11.48 18.09
N ALA A 171 10.53 -10.83 16.93
CA ALA A 171 9.45 -10.15 16.24
C ALA A 171 8.42 -11.15 15.71
N MET A 172 8.88 -12.31 15.23
CA MET A 172 8.00 -13.41 14.80
C MET A 172 7.17 -13.95 15.95
N ALA A 173 7.78 -14.26 17.10
CA ALA A 173 7.09 -14.78 18.27
C ALA A 173 6.06 -13.77 18.82
N ALA A 174 6.45 -12.51 18.98
CA ALA A 174 5.56 -11.45 19.46
C ALA A 174 4.41 -11.19 18.48
N GLY A 175 4.69 -11.14 17.19
CA GLY A 175 3.69 -11.00 16.13
C GLY A 175 2.67 -12.13 16.12
N MET A 176 3.13 -13.38 16.15
CA MET A 176 2.24 -14.55 16.22
C MET A 176 1.36 -14.55 17.46
N ALA A 177 1.92 -14.20 18.63
CA ALA A 177 1.15 -14.11 19.86
C ALA A 177 0.05 -13.04 19.75
N LEU A 178 0.39 -11.82 19.32
CA LEU A 178 -0.59 -10.74 19.16
C LEU A 178 -1.66 -11.09 18.14
N LEU A 179 -1.29 -11.59 16.96
CA LEU A 179 -2.25 -11.95 15.92
C LEU A 179 -3.13 -13.15 16.33
N GLY A 180 -2.65 -14.03 17.20
CA GLY A 180 -3.44 -15.10 17.81
C GLY A 180 -4.55 -14.58 18.73
N GLU A 181 -4.28 -13.52 19.47
CA GLU A 181 -5.26 -12.85 20.35
C GLU A 181 -6.29 -12.01 19.57
N LEU A 182 -5.96 -11.54 18.36
CA LEU A 182 -6.88 -10.83 17.46
C LEU A 182 -7.86 -11.80 16.77
N ASN A 183 -8.71 -12.45 17.58
CA ASN A 183 -9.81 -13.29 17.13
C ASN A 183 -11.07 -12.45 16.81
N GLU A 184 -12.13 -13.11 16.33
CA GLU A 184 -13.38 -12.46 15.93
C GLU A 184 -14.02 -11.64 17.06
N SER A 185 -14.10 -12.20 18.27
CA SER A 185 -14.64 -11.50 19.45
C SER A 185 -13.82 -10.27 19.82
N ALA A 186 -12.49 -10.32 19.68
CA ALA A 186 -11.63 -9.16 19.90
C ALA A 186 -11.93 -8.05 18.89
N PHE A 187 -12.11 -8.38 17.60
CA PHE A 187 -12.48 -7.40 16.58
C PHE A 187 -13.88 -6.81 16.80
N GLU A 188 -14.87 -7.62 17.15
CA GLU A 188 -16.21 -7.15 17.51
C GLU A 188 -16.17 -6.18 18.69
N HIS A 189 -15.38 -6.49 19.72
CA HIS A 189 -15.24 -5.64 20.88
C HIS A 189 -14.55 -4.31 20.54
N LEU A 190 -13.48 -4.35 19.73
CA LEU A 190 -12.81 -3.14 19.25
C LEU A 190 -13.74 -2.26 18.40
N ALA A 191 -14.57 -2.86 17.55
CA ALA A 191 -15.56 -2.12 16.76
C ALA A 191 -16.58 -1.44 17.68
N PHE A 192 -17.16 -2.17 18.64
CA PHE A 192 -18.09 -1.62 19.63
C PHE A 192 -17.51 -0.43 20.41
N LEU A 193 -16.24 -0.51 20.81
CA LEU A 193 -15.58 0.61 21.50
C LEU A 193 -15.29 1.82 20.60
N SER A 194 -15.14 1.60 19.29
CA SER A 194 -14.85 2.69 18.34
C SER A 194 -16.09 3.50 17.98
N ASP A 195 -17.28 2.91 18.11
CA ASP A 195 -18.57 3.55 17.80
C ASP A 195 -19.13 4.39 18.97
N ARG A 196 -18.42 4.46 20.10
CA ARG A 196 -18.79 5.23 21.30
C ARG A 196 -18.14 6.61 21.33
#